data_AF-A0A3D6BC84-F1
#
_entry.id   AF-A0A3D6BC84-F1
#
_cell.length_a   1.000
_cell.length_b   1.000
_cell.length_c   1.000
_cell.angle_alpha   90.00
_cell.angle_beta   90.00
_cell.angle_gamma   90.00
#
_symmetry.space_group_name_H-M   'P 1'
#
loop_
_entity.id
_entity.type
_entity.pdbx_description
1 polymer ?
#
loop_
_entity_poly.entity_id
_entity_poly.type
_entity_poly.pdbx_seq_one_letter_code
_entity_poly.pdbx_strand_id
1 'polypeptide(L)'
;MNGLQPEIIRSTLSPRTVILIILLLMKFFCWQKHFYQIQKVNENFMWIIVRVLIGIVVLVLLEYYFTRKINRVFKTLFPEFPVKNKRLIIYLFLILLNLYPALLIFNALYAAITKQSVSFPQNIFADYLLLYPFWVLIILILQVSALFFFIDLLKLIFYPLYKKHKEKLYRIQVKIFLALTVFFIVYIPARIIYDYYNVDVRTTEYKKKDLPDALSGFKIAFISDIQADRYTDESRLLNYVNKINKEKPDLVLIAGDVITSSPDYIETAAKFIGKIKTNYGVYSCVGDHDNWAYRQDYVRSLKEVEGALTKYHVEMIDNGMKYINIDSTRIGITFITNTYVSDISETTLENLSASNKAEFQIFLTHQPREFLINSAVKNNYDLFLAGHTHGGQITLLFPFVQLTPTLVETNYIKGDYYFGKMLAVVCGGLGMSLAPVRYNSTPEIVIITLKSI
;
A
#
# COMPACT_ATOMS: atom_id res chain seq x y z
N MET A 1 17.01 -12.41 26.31
CA MET A 1 17.08 -10.93 26.25
C MET A 1 18.42 -10.54 25.65
N ASN A 2 18.40 -10.16 24.37
CA ASN A 2 19.38 -9.34 23.64
C ASN A 2 18.81 -9.25 22.22
N GLY A 3 18.15 -8.14 21.92
CA GLY A 3 17.46 -7.93 20.65
C GLY A 3 18.48 -7.86 19.51
N LEU A 4 18.35 -8.76 18.55
CA LEU A 4 19.01 -8.66 17.25
C LEU A 4 18.37 -7.50 16.50
N GLN A 5 18.97 -6.31 16.59
CA GLN A 5 18.63 -5.23 15.67
C GLN A 5 19.44 -5.39 14.38
N PRO A 6 18.81 -5.24 13.20
CA PRO A 6 19.53 -5.19 11.94
C PRO A 6 20.42 -3.93 11.88
N GLU A 7 21.56 -4.03 11.17
CA GLU A 7 22.33 -2.88 10.70
C GLU A 7 21.47 -2.07 9.71
N ILE A 8 20.64 -1.19 10.25
CA ILE A 8 19.98 -0.13 9.52
C ILE A 8 20.86 1.11 9.70
N ILE A 9 21.25 1.74 8.59
CA ILE A 9 21.76 3.12 8.60
C ILE A 9 20.66 3.99 9.22
N ARG A 10 20.76 4.25 10.53
CA ARG A 10 19.79 5.03 11.30
C ARG A 10 19.87 6.49 10.87
N SER A 11 18.90 6.98 10.12
CA SER A 11 18.58 8.41 10.11
C SER A 11 17.75 8.72 11.36
N THR A 12 18.40 9.24 12.41
CA THR A 12 17.75 9.72 13.62
C THR A 12 16.99 11.02 13.35
N LEU A 13 15.70 10.92 13.01
CA LEU A 13 14.65 11.94 13.17
C LEU A 13 13.31 11.28 12.84
N SER A 14 12.48 10.96 13.84
CA SER A 14 11.21 10.27 13.58
C SER A 14 10.19 11.24 12.95
N PRO A 15 9.65 10.97 11.74
CA PRO A 15 8.62 11.81 11.11
C PRO A 15 7.21 11.55 11.68
N ARG A 16 7.11 11.14 12.96
CA ARG A 16 5.87 10.57 13.53
C ARG A 16 4.67 11.50 13.46
N THR A 17 4.85 12.81 13.62
CA THR A 17 3.73 13.77 13.56
C THR A 17 3.19 13.97 12.15
N VAL A 18 4.08 14.03 11.14
CA VAL A 18 3.68 14.17 9.73
C VAL A 18 3.00 12.90 9.24
N ILE A 19 3.54 11.74 9.61
CA ILE A 19 2.96 10.43 9.30
C ILE A 19 1.58 10.26 9.96
N LEU A 20 1.41 10.69 11.22
CA LEU A 20 0.13 10.62 11.92
C LEU A 20 -0.95 11.50 11.26
N ILE A 21 -0.59 12.70 10.79
CA ILE A 21 -1.48 13.61 10.05
C ILE A 21 -1.90 12.98 8.71
N ILE A 22 -0.94 12.45 7.95
CA ILE A 22 -1.20 11.75 6.68
C ILE A 22 -2.13 10.56 6.93
N LEU A 23 -1.88 9.77 7.98
CA LEU A 23 -2.68 8.61 8.34
C LEU A 23 -4.11 8.99 8.77
N LEU A 24 -4.29 10.03 9.59
CA LEU A 24 -5.63 10.47 10.02
C LEU A 24 -6.48 10.88 8.81
N LEU A 25 -5.88 11.58 7.85
CA LEU A 25 -6.54 11.94 6.59
C LEU A 25 -6.82 10.70 5.73
N MET A 26 -5.84 9.81 5.56
CA MET A 26 -5.99 8.65 4.67
C MET A 26 -6.94 7.60 5.26
N LYS A 27 -6.91 7.36 6.57
CA LYS A 27 -7.93 6.55 7.26
C LYS A 27 -9.30 7.19 7.14
N PHE A 28 -9.43 8.52 7.22
CA PHE A 28 -10.71 9.21 7.03
C PHE A 28 -11.27 9.04 5.60
N PHE A 29 -10.44 9.16 4.56
CA PHE A 29 -10.91 9.04 3.17
C PHE A 29 -11.10 7.58 2.69
N CYS A 30 -10.39 6.64 3.30
CA CYS A 30 -10.53 5.19 3.00
C CYS A 30 -11.57 4.50 3.89
N TRP A 31 -12.09 5.25 4.88
CA TRP A 31 -13.11 4.82 5.82
C TRP A 31 -14.40 4.30 5.16
N GLN A 32 -14.70 4.71 3.92
CA GLN A 32 -15.84 4.20 3.17
C GLN A 32 -15.79 2.67 2.96
N LYS A 33 -14.61 2.07 2.79
CA LYS A 33 -14.49 0.60 2.69
C LYS A 33 -14.75 -0.09 4.04
N HIS A 34 -14.60 0.59 5.18
CA HIS A 34 -14.71 0.01 6.53
C HIS A 34 -15.97 0.41 7.32
N PHE A 35 -16.85 1.25 6.77
CA PHE A 35 -18.06 1.72 7.49
C PHE A 35 -18.93 0.55 8.00
N TYR A 36 -18.93 -0.59 7.30
CA TYR A 36 -19.68 -1.79 7.70
C TYR A 36 -19.09 -2.56 8.89
N GLN A 37 -17.79 -2.42 9.20
CA GLN A 37 -17.19 -3.12 10.34
C GLN A 37 -17.61 -2.53 11.69
N ILE A 38 -18.12 -1.30 11.71
CA ILE A 38 -18.49 -0.58 12.94
C ILE A 38 -19.74 -1.16 13.62
N GLN A 39 -20.59 -1.90 12.89
CA GLN A 39 -21.74 -2.55 13.52
C GLN A 39 -21.39 -3.84 14.27
N LYS A 40 -20.18 -4.41 14.09
CA LYS A 40 -19.79 -5.68 14.74
C LYS A 40 -18.48 -5.62 15.53
N VAL A 41 -17.57 -4.69 15.23
CA VAL A 41 -16.48 -4.35 16.15
C VAL A 41 -17.10 -3.47 17.24
N ASN A 42 -16.88 -3.78 18.51
CA ASN A 42 -17.23 -2.97 19.68
C ASN A 42 -16.53 -1.57 19.68
N GLU A 43 -16.22 -0.98 18.52
CA GLU A 43 -15.79 0.40 18.43
C GLU A 43 -17.00 1.30 18.68
N ASN A 44 -16.97 1.96 19.83
CA ASN A 44 -17.97 2.93 20.25
C ASN A 44 -18.20 3.95 19.11
N PHE A 45 -19.43 4.08 18.61
CA PHE A 45 -19.81 5.02 17.54
C PHE A 45 -19.24 6.44 17.76
N MET A 46 -19.11 6.83 19.03
CA MET A 46 -18.44 8.05 19.47
C MET A 46 -16.99 8.19 18.99
N TRP A 47 -16.17 7.13 19.05
CA TRP A 47 -14.78 7.14 18.60
C TRP A 47 -14.64 7.41 17.10
N ILE A 48 -15.61 6.95 16.32
CA ILE A 48 -15.64 7.14 14.88
C ILE A 48 -15.95 8.60 14.54
N ILE A 49 -16.94 9.20 15.21
CA ILE A 49 -17.21 10.64 15.10
C ILE A 49 -15.96 11.44 15.46
N VAL A 50 -15.28 11.08 16.55
CA VAL A 50 -14.04 11.74 16.97
C VAL A 50 -12.96 11.64 15.88
N ARG A 51 -12.73 10.46 15.29
CA ARG A 51 -11.76 10.29 14.19
C ARG A 51 -12.11 11.14 12.96
N VAL A 52 -13.39 11.18 12.59
CA VAL A 52 -13.89 12.03 11.49
C VAL A 52 -13.64 13.50 11.77
N LEU A 53 -13.99 13.98 12.96
CA LEU A 53 -13.77 15.36 13.38
C LEU A 53 -12.28 15.73 13.37
N ILE A 54 -11.42 14.84 13.86
CA ILE A 54 -9.96 15.04 13.80
C ILE A 54 -9.49 15.13 12.34
N GLY A 55 -9.96 14.25 11.46
CA GLY A 55 -9.63 14.27 10.03
C GLY A 55 -10.02 15.61 9.37
N ILE A 56 -11.22 16.11 9.65
CA ILE A 56 -11.71 17.39 9.14
C ILE A 56 -10.85 18.55 9.67
N VAL A 57 -10.57 18.60 10.97
CA VAL A 57 -9.75 19.66 11.56
C VAL A 57 -8.35 19.66 10.93
N VAL A 58 -7.74 18.49 10.79
CA VAL A 58 -6.43 18.34 10.15
C VAL A 58 -6.46 18.80 8.69
N LEU A 59 -7.49 18.45 7.93
CA LEU A 59 -7.67 18.88 6.54
C LEU A 59 -7.77 20.40 6.44
N VAL A 60 -8.62 21.03 7.26
CA VAL A 60 -8.82 22.48 7.28
C VAL A 60 -7.54 23.22 7.67
N LEU A 61 -6.78 22.70 8.64
CA LEU A 61 -5.49 23.29 9.02
C LEU A 61 -4.46 23.20 7.88
N LEU A 62 -4.44 22.07 7.18
CA LEU A 62 -3.56 21.86 6.03
C LEU A 62 -3.93 22.80 4.87
N GLU A 63 -5.22 22.91 4.55
CA GLU A 63 -5.77 23.85 3.56
C GLU A 63 -5.44 25.30 3.90
N TYR A 64 -5.65 25.70 5.15
CA TYR A 64 -5.31 27.03 5.62
C TYR A 64 -3.80 27.31 5.48
N TYR A 65 -2.95 26.37 5.90
CA TYR A 65 -1.50 26.50 5.78
C TYR A 65 -1.08 26.65 4.31
N PHE A 66 -1.53 25.74 3.45
CA PHE A 66 -1.20 25.74 2.03
C PHE A 66 -1.68 27.02 1.34
N THR A 67 -2.96 27.38 1.48
CA THR A 67 -3.53 28.59 0.86
C THR A 67 -2.87 29.86 1.38
N ARG A 68 -2.47 29.92 2.66
CA ARG A 68 -1.71 31.05 3.22
C ARG A 68 -0.34 31.17 2.56
N LYS A 69 0.34 30.06 2.26
CA LYS A 69 1.65 30.06 1.57
C LYS A 69 1.49 30.49 0.11
N ILE A 70 0.52 29.95 -0.60
CA ILE A 70 0.21 30.34 -1.98
C ILE A 70 -0.18 31.83 -2.07
N ASN A 71 -0.95 32.35 -1.11
CA ASN A 71 -1.27 33.78 -1.07
C ASN A 71 -0.02 34.67 -0.92
N ARG A 72 1.02 34.23 -0.21
CA ARG A 72 2.31 34.95 -0.14
C ARG A 72 3.03 34.95 -1.49
N VAL A 73 2.92 33.85 -2.25
CA VAL A 73 3.43 33.76 -3.63
C VAL A 73 2.78 34.81 -4.51
N PHE A 74 1.45 34.84 -4.58
CA PHE A 74 0.74 35.87 -5.34
C PHE A 74 1.08 37.28 -4.89
N LYS A 75 1.06 37.57 -3.58
CA LYS A 75 1.34 38.92 -3.06
C LYS A 75 2.74 39.42 -3.40
N THR A 76 3.73 38.52 -3.46
CA THR A 76 5.15 38.91 -3.61
C THR A 76 5.61 38.87 -5.06
N LEU A 77 5.18 37.89 -5.85
CA LEU A 77 5.65 37.68 -7.22
C LEU A 77 4.67 38.19 -8.28
N PHE A 78 3.38 38.29 -7.95
CA PHE A 78 2.32 38.69 -8.88
C PHE A 78 1.38 39.74 -8.25
N PRO A 79 1.91 40.91 -7.81
CA PRO A 79 1.12 41.90 -7.08
C PRO A 79 -0.05 42.49 -7.90
N GLU A 80 0.10 42.54 -9.22
CA GLU A 80 -0.91 43.04 -10.16
C GLU A 80 -1.96 41.98 -10.54
N PHE A 81 -1.80 40.73 -10.09
CA PHE A 81 -2.74 39.66 -10.44
C PHE A 81 -4.12 39.94 -9.83
N PRO A 82 -5.21 39.95 -10.64
CA PRO A 82 -6.52 40.38 -10.16
C PRO A 82 -6.99 39.61 -8.93
N VAL A 83 -7.38 40.34 -7.88
CA VAL A 83 -7.84 39.74 -6.61
C VAL A 83 -9.03 38.82 -6.83
N LYS A 84 -9.96 39.18 -7.73
CA LYS A 84 -11.12 38.37 -8.11
C LYS A 84 -10.70 37.02 -8.69
N ASN A 85 -9.76 37.00 -9.63
CA ASN A 85 -9.29 35.79 -10.29
C ASN A 85 -8.54 34.89 -9.30
N LYS A 86 -7.70 35.47 -8.43
CA LYS A 86 -7.02 34.72 -7.37
C LYS A 86 -8.00 34.05 -6.42
N ARG A 87 -9.03 34.78 -5.97
CA ARG A 87 -10.08 34.24 -5.10
C ARG A 87 -10.82 33.10 -5.79
N LEU A 88 -11.17 33.26 -7.06
CA LEU A 88 -11.83 32.22 -7.84
C LEU A 88 -10.99 30.95 -7.90
N ILE A 89 -9.68 31.05 -8.20
CA ILE A 89 -8.77 29.89 -8.23
C ILE A 89 -8.74 29.17 -6.88
N ILE A 90 -8.61 29.91 -5.78
CA ILE A 90 -8.57 29.33 -4.42
C ILE A 90 -9.91 28.67 -4.08
N TYR A 91 -11.05 29.30 -4.41
CA TYR A 91 -12.36 28.71 -4.14
C TYR A 91 -12.61 27.45 -4.96
N LEU A 92 -12.27 27.45 -6.25
CA LEU A 92 -12.38 26.26 -7.08
C LEU A 92 -11.51 25.11 -6.55
N PHE A 93 -10.26 25.39 -6.15
CA PHE A 93 -9.39 24.42 -5.51
C PHE A 93 -10.02 23.82 -4.24
N LEU A 94 -10.51 24.67 -3.34
CA LEU A 94 -11.13 24.23 -2.07
C LEU A 94 -12.42 23.44 -2.31
N ILE A 95 -13.26 23.87 -3.27
CA ILE A 95 -14.48 23.15 -3.64
C ILE A 95 -14.13 21.75 -4.15
N LEU A 96 -13.21 21.64 -5.11
CA LEU A 96 -12.82 20.33 -5.68
C LEU A 96 -12.22 19.40 -4.62
N LEU A 97 -11.37 19.93 -3.72
CA LEU A 97 -10.75 19.15 -2.65
C LEU A 97 -11.77 18.70 -1.59
N ASN A 98 -12.81 19.48 -1.30
CA ASN A 98 -13.78 19.16 -0.25
C ASN A 98 -15.08 18.51 -0.76
N LEU A 99 -15.34 18.50 -2.07
CA LEU A 99 -16.59 17.96 -2.61
C LEU A 99 -16.72 16.46 -2.34
N TYR A 100 -15.69 15.67 -2.65
CA TYR A 100 -15.72 14.23 -2.40
C TYR A 100 -15.82 13.89 -0.90
N PRO A 101 -15.00 14.48 0.01
CA PRO A 101 -15.17 14.32 1.45
C PRO A 101 -16.56 14.72 1.98
N ALA A 102 -17.11 15.83 1.49
CA ALA A 102 -18.44 16.28 1.90
C ALA A 102 -19.52 15.26 1.50
N LEU A 103 -19.42 14.69 0.30
CA LEU A 103 -20.33 13.63 -0.15
C LEU A 103 -20.16 12.35 0.71
N LEU A 104 -18.95 12.00 1.11
CA LEU A 104 -18.71 10.87 2.02
C LEU A 104 -19.36 11.08 3.39
N ILE A 105 -19.18 12.27 3.98
CA ILE A 105 -19.80 12.64 5.25
C ILE A 105 -21.33 12.62 5.11
N PHE A 106 -21.86 13.19 4.04
CA PHE A 106 -23.29 13.21 3.77
C PHE A 106 -23.86 11.78 3.67
N ASN A 107 -23.21 10.89 2.91
CA ASN A 107 -23.63 9.50 2.78
C ASN A 107 -23.55 8.74 4.12
N ALA A 108 -22.51 8.99 4.92
CA ALA A 108 -22.36 8.39 6.24
C ALA A 108 -23.47 8.85 7.21
N LEU A 109 -23.82 10.14 7.21
CA LEU A 109 -24.93 10.68 8.00
C LEU A 109 -26.26 10.12 7.53
N TYR A 110 -26.48 10.08 6.22
CA TYR A 110 -27.67 9.48 5.63
C TYR A 110 -27.83 8.02 6.05
N ALA A 111 -26.76 7.22 5.98
CA ALA A 111 -26.77 5.82 6.40
C ALA A 111 -26.99 5.65 7.90
N ALA A 112 -26.43 6.54 8.73
CA ALA A 112 -26.64 6.52 10.17
C ALA A 112 -28.12 6.72 10.54
N ILE A 113 -28.81 7.62 9.84
CA ILE A 113 -30.22 7.98 10.04
C ILE A 113 -31.17 6.93 9.45
N THR A 114 -30.97 6.57 8.18
CA THR A 114 -31.92 5.74 7.42
C THR A 114 -31.65 4.24 7.50
N LYS A 115 -30.47 3.84 7.99
CA LYS A 115 -29.93 2.48 7.88
C LYS A 115 -29.79 1.98 6.44
N GLN A 116 -29.85 2.88 5.46
CA GLN A 116 -29.61 2.61 4.05
C GLN A 116 -28.37 3.38 3.59
N SER A 117 -27.48 2.73 2.83
CA SER A 117 -26.36 3.42 2.20
C SER A 117 -26.68 3.68 0.73
N VAL A 118 -26.32 4.87 0.25
CA VAL A 118 -26.31 5.13 -1.19
C VAL A 118 -24.94 4.72 -1.70
N SER A 119 -24.90 3.82 -2.68
CA SER A 119 -23.64 3.50 -3.35
C SER A 119 -23.18 4.72 -4.15
N PHE A 120 -21.90 5.04 -4.04
CA PHE A 120 -21.33 6.06 -4.92
C PHE A 120 -21.40 5.57 -6.37
N PRO A 121 -21.69 6.45 -7.36
CA PRO A 121 -21.77 6.04 -8.75
C PRO A 121 -20.46 5.39 -9.19
N GLN A 122 -20.50 4.10 -9.55
CA GLN A 122 -19.34 3.37 -10.02
C GLN A 122 -19.18 3.53 -11.54
N ASN A 123 -18.98 4.77 -11.99
CA ASN A 123 -18.78 5.06 -13.40
C ASN A 123 -17.60 6.00 -13.61
N ILE A 124 -17.08 5.96 -14.84
CA ILE A 124 -15.87 6.70 -15.22
C ILE A 124 -16.06 8.21 -15.07
N PHE A 125 -17.28 8.73 -15.29
CA PHE A 125 -17.58 10.15 -15.16
C PHE A 125 -17.44 10.64 -13.71
N ALA A 126 -17.98 9.90 -12.74
CA ALA A 126 -17.82 10.21 -11.32
C ALA A 126 -16.35 10.15 -10.89
N ASP A 127 -15.57 9.21 -11.43
CA ASP A 127 -14.14 9.10 -11.11
C ASP A 127 -13.37 10.32 -11.60
N TYR A 128 -13.56 10.73 -12.87
CA TYR A 128 -12.87 11.88 -13.45
C TYR A 128 -13.32 13.23 -12.89
N LEU A 129 -14.59 13.35 -12.49
CA LEU A 129 -15.13 14.60 -11.97
C LEU A 129 -14.84 14.81 -10.47
N LEU A 130 -14.84 13.73 -9.68
CA LEU A 130 -14.78 13.81 -8.22
C LEU A 130 -13.56 13.11 -7.66
N LEU A 131 -13.39 11.82 -7.98
CA LEU A 131 -12.46 10.95 -7.27
C LEU A 131 -11.00 11.25 -7.61
N TYR A 132 -10.63 11.27 -8.89
CA TYR A 132 -9.26 11.58 -9.32
C TYR A 132 -8.85 13.01 -9.00
N PRO A 133 -9.67 14.06 -9.25
CA PRO A 133 -9.34 15.41 -8.79
C PRO A 133 -9.09 15.48 -7.30
N PHE A 134 -9.94 14.84 -6.48
CA PHE A 134 -9.74 14.77 -5.04
C PHE A 134 -8.37 14.16 -4.69
N TRP A 135 -8.05 12.96 -5.21
CA TRP A 135 -6.80 12.27 -4.90
C TRP A 135 -5.56 13.02 -5.37
N VAL A 136 -5.61 13.64 -6.55
CA VAL A 136 -4.51 14.48 -7.05
C VAL A 136 -4.30 15.70 -6.16
N LEU A 137 -5.38 16.38 -5.76
CA LEU A 137 -5.30 17.60 -4.95
C LEU A 137 -4.89 17.31 -3.50
N ILE A 138 -5.34 16.21 -2.89
CA ILE A 138 -4.93 15.83 -1.53
C ILE A 138 -3.46 15.39 -1.50
N ILE A 139 -2.97 14.67 -2.52
CA ILE A 139 -1.55 14.34 -2.64
C ILE A 139 -0.74 15.63 -2.85
N LEU A 140 -1.20 16.54 -3.71
CA LEU A 140 -0.53 17.83 -3.96
C LEU A 140 -0.38 18.64 -2.67
N ILE A 141 -1.46 18.81 -1.91
CA ILE A 141 -1.41 19.61 -0.69
C ILE A 141 -0.54 18.96 0.38
N LEU A 142 -0.59 17.63 0.54
CA LEU A 142 0.27 16.90 1.47
C LEU A 142 1.75 17.02 1.09
N GLN A 143 2.07 16.72 -0.18
CA GLN A 143 3.42 16.74 -0.74
C GLN A 143 4.06 18.13 -0.63
N VAL A 144 3.36 19.16 -1.08
CA VAL A 144 3.89 20.52 -1.13
C VAL A 144 3.95 21.14 0.27
N SER A 145 2.93 20.91 1.12
CA SER A 145 2.94 21.44 2.49
C SER A 145 4.04 20.81 3.34
N ALA A 146 4.33 19.51 3.17
CA ALA A 146 5.46 18.86 3.85
C ALA A 146 6.79 19.53 3.50
N LEU A 147 7.03 19.85 2.22
CA LEU A 147 8.24 20.55 1.77
C LEU A 147 8.27 22.01 2.24
N PHE A 148 7.14 22.71 2.23
CA PHE A 148 7.05 24.07 2.78
C PHE A 148 7.40 24.10 4.27
N PHE A 149 6.88 23.13 5.02
CA PHE A 149 7.17 22.98 6.44
C PHE A 149 8.66 22.70 6.68
N PHE A 150 9.26 21.83 5.89
CA PHE A 150 10.71 21.57 5.95
C PHE A 150 11.54 22.83 5.68
N ILE A 151 11.20 23.62 4.67
CA ILE A 151 11.88 24.89 4.37
C ILE A 151 11.69 25.91 5.51
N ASP A 152 10.49 25.98 6.09
CA ASP A 152 10.24 26.84 7.26
C ASP A 152 11.08 26.39 8.48
N LEU A 153 11.28 25.09 8.67
CA LEU A 153 12.13 24.55 9.74
C LEU A 153 13.60 24.90 9.51
N LEU A 154 14.11 24.75 8.29
CA LEU A 154 15.47 25.20 7.94
C LEU A 154 15.63 26.71 8.18
N LYS A 155 14.62 27.51 7.87
CA LYS A 155 14.62 28.95 8.17
C LYS A 155 14.73 29.23 9.67
N LEU A 156 14.10 28.42 10.54
CA LEU A 156 14.22 28.56 12.00
C LEU A 156 15.64 28.20 12.47
N ILE A 157 16.23 27.13 11.93
CA ILE A 157 17.60 26.70 12.25
C ILE A 157 18.61 27.78 11.85
N PHE A 158 18.47 28.35 10.65
CA PHE A 158 19.35 29.40 10.12
C PHE A 158 18.83 30.83 10.39
N TYR A 159 18.07 31.03 11.48
CA TYR A 159 17.40 32.30 11.76
C TYR A 159 18.35 33.53 11.84
N PRO A 160 19.54 33.46 12.46
CA PRO A 160 20.46 34.61 12.51
C PRO A 160 20.88 35.08 11.11
N LEU A 161 21.18 34.14 10.21
CA LEU A 161 21.51 34.42 8.81
C LEU A 161 20.28 34.94 8.05
N TYR A 162 19.11 34.33 8.30
CA TYR A 162 17.85 34.78 7.72
C TYR A 162 17.54 36.23 8.08
N LYS A 163 17.74 36.62 9.35
CA LYS A 163 17.51 37.98 9.83
C LYS A 163 18.41 38.99 9.12
N LYS A 164 19.69 38.65 8.89
CA LYS A 164 20.68 39.51 8.19
C LYS A 164 20.30 39.78 6.72
N HIS A 165 19.72 38.80 6.02
CA HIS A 165 19.39 38.90 4.60
C HIS A 165 17.89 38.70 4.31
N LYS A 166 17.03 39.20 5.21
CA LYS A 166 15.59 38.90 5.26
C LYS A 166 14.87 39.07 3.93
N GLU A 167 14.99 40.23 3.29
CA GLU A 167 14.25 40.54 2.06
C GLU A 167 14.66 39.62 0.89
N LYS A 168 15.96 39.41 0.72
CA LYS A 168 16.52 38.53 -0.33
C LYS A 168 16.07 37.08 -0.11
N LEU A 169 16.24 36.56 1.11
CA LEU A 169 15.89 35.18 1.43
C LEU A 169 14.38 34.94 1.44
N TYR A 170 13.57 35.92 1.82
CA TYR A 170 12.11 35.85 1.69
C TYR A 170 11.69 35.73 0.21
N ARG A 171 12.23 36.57 -0.68
CA ARG A 171 11.94 36.46 -2.12
C ARG A 171 12.37 35.12 -2.70
N ILE A 172 13.55 34.61 -2.31
CA ILE A 172 14.01 33.27 -2.72
C ILE A 172 13.07 32.18 -2.22
N GLN A 173 12.68 32.21 -0.94
CA GLN A 173 11.74 31.24 -0.36
C GLN A 173 10.43 31.20 -1.14
N VAL A 174 9.88 32.37 -1.48
CA VAL A 174 8.62 32.45 -2.24
C VAL A 174 8.76 31.92 -3.67
N LYS A 175 9.90 32.17 -4.34
CA LYS A 175 10.20 31.57 -5.66
C LYS A 175 10.30 30.04 -5.57
N ILE A 176 10.94 29.51 -4.52
CA ILE A 176 11.02 28.06 -4.27
C ILE A 176 9.61 27.49 -4.05
N PHE A 177 8.75 28.16 -3.27
CA PHE A 177 7.38 27.71 -3.05
C PHE A 177 6.58 27.64 -4.36
N LEU A 178 6.70 28.64 -5.24
CA LEU A 178 6.09 28.62 -6.56
C LEU A 178 6.63 27.45 -7.40
N ALA A 179 7.96 27.32 -7.49
CA ALA A 179 8.61 26.29 -8.28
C ALA A 179 8.19 24.88 -7.85
N LEU A 180 8.18 24.60 -6.54
CA LEU A 180 7.70 23.32 -6.01
C LEU A 180 6.23 23.09 -6.33
N THR A 181 5.37 24.09 -6.17
CA THR A 181 3.93 23.95 -6.45
C THR A 181 3.71 23.63 -7.92
N VAL A 182 4.33 24.37 -8.84
CA VAL A 182 4.21 24.17 -10.29
C VAL A 182 4.78 22.80 -10.69
N PHE A 183 5.94 22.42 -10.14
CA PHE A 183 6.52 21.11 -10.38
C PHE A 183 5.56 19.98 -9.99
N PHE A 184 4.99 20.02 -8.78
CA PHE A 184 4.11 18.95 -8.29
C PHE A 184 2.72 18.94 -8.94
N ILE A 185 2.22 20.09 -9.44
CA ILE A 185 1.01 20.13 -10.28
C ILE A 185 1.17 19.27 -11.54
N VAL A 186 2.38 19.22 -12.12
CA VAL A 186 2.67 18.40 -13.32
C VAL A 186 3.11 17.00 -12.93
N TYR A 187 4.00 16.89 -11.95
CA TYR A 187 4.62 15.62 -11.56
C TYR A 187 3.61 14.62 -10.99
N ILE A 188 2.67 15.04 -10.14
CA ILE A 188 1.75 14.12 -9.47
C ILE A 188 0.85 13.39 -10.47
N PRO A 189 0.11 14.09 -11.38
CA PRO A 189 -0.68 13.40 -12.40
C PRO A 189 0.18 12.52 -13.30
N ALA A 190 1.34 13.01 -13.75
CA ALA A 190 2.24 12.24 -14.60
C ALA A 190 2.73 10.95 -13.92
N ARG A 191 3.06 11.03 -12.62
CA ARG A 191 3.50 9.89 -11.82
C ARG A 191 2.37 8.90 -11.56
N ILE A 192 1.15 9.38 -11.26
CA ILE A 192 -0.03 8.52 -11.09
C ILE A 192 -0.33 7.75 -12.38
N ILE A 193 -0.27 8.42 -13.54
CA ILE A 193 -0.45 7.79 -14.84
C ILE A 193 0.65 6.74 -15.08
N TYR A 194 1.91 7.08 -14.80
CA TYR A 194 3.02 6.13 -14.91
C TYR A 194 2.80 4.90 -14.02
N ASP A 195 2.48 5.09 -12.74
CA ASP A 195 2.25 4.00 -11.78
C ASP A 195 0.99 3.17 -12.11
N TYR A 196 0.03 3.73 -12.86
CA TYR A 196 -1.14 3.01 -13.34
C TYR A 196 -0.80 2.06 -14.50
N TYR A 197 -0.02 2.52 -15.48
CA TYR A 197 0.26 1.76 -16.70
C TYR A 197 1.51 0.86 -16.62
N ASN A 198 2.38 1.08 -15.64
CA ASN A 198 3.61 0.31 -15.48
C ASN A 198 3.53 -0.70 -14.33
N VAL A 199 4.36 -1.72 -14.46
CA VAL A 199 4.59 -2.75 -13.43
C VAL A 199 6.08 -3.05 -13.47
N ASP A 200 6.74 -2.88 -12.34
CA ASP A 200 8.17 -3.16 -12.19
C ASP A 200 8.36 -4.67 -11.99
N VAL A 201 9.38 -5.23 -12.63
CA VAL A 201 9.85 -6.59 -12.37
C VAL A 201 11.17 -6.46 -11.62
N ARG A 202 11.17 -6.82 -10.34
CA ARG A 202 12.36 -6.79 -9.48
C ARG A 202 12.93 -8.17 -9.35
N THR A 203 14.18 -8.37 -9.73
CA THR A 203 14.89 -9.63 -9.50
C THR A 203 15.67 -9.55 -8.19
N THR A 204 15.56 -10.58 -7.37
CA THR A 204 16.40 -10.77 -6.18
C THR A 204 16.99 -12.17 -6.18
N GLU A 205 18.18 -12.30 -5.59
CA GLU A 205 18.91 -13.56 -5.53
C GLU A 205 18.97 -14.05 -4.08
N TYR A 206 18.51 -15.28 -3.86
CA TYR A 206 18.75 -15.96 -2.59
C TYR A 206 19.94 -16.90 -2.74
N LYS A 207 20.98 -16.65 -1.97
CA LYS A 207 22.25 -17.40 -2.04
C LYS A 207 22.39 -18.31 -0.83
N LYS A 208 22.57 -19.61 -1.05
CA LYS A 208 22.73 -20.62 0.00
C LYS A 208 23.86 -21.58 -0.38
N LYS A 209 24.82 -21.77 0.54
CA LYS A 209 26.03 -22.59 0.32
C LYS A 209 25.70 -24.06 0.03
N ASP A 210 24.80 -24.62 0.82
CA ASP A 210 24.37 -26.01 0.69
C ASP A 210 22.99 -26.07 0.00
N LEU A 211 22.80 -25.26 -1.06
CA LEU A 211 21.59 -25.33 -1.88
C LEU A 211 21.66 -26.61 -2.73
N PRO A 212 20.65 -27.49 -2.68
CA PRO A 212 20.62 -28.67 -3.54
C PRO A 212 20.70 -28.27 -5.02
N ASP A 213 21.49 -29.01 -5.81
CA ASP A 213 21.77 -28.69 -7.22
C ASP A 213 20.49 -28.55 -8.06
N ALA A 214 19.47 -29.36 -7.77
CA ALA A 214 18.16 -29.30 -8.42
C ALA A 214 17.42 -27.96 -8.25
N LEU A 215 17.80 -27.17 -7.23
CA LEU A 215 17.23 -25.84 -6.98
C LEU A 215 18.11 -24.71 -7.53
N SER A 216 19.30 -25.00 -8.06
CA SER A 216 20.18 -23.97 -8.61
C SER A 216 19.55 -23.34 -9.85
N GLY A 217 19.34 -22.03 -9.82
CA GLY A 217 18.66 -21.29 -10.88
C GLY A 217 17.14 -21.36 -10.84
N PHE A 218 16.55 -22.05 -9.86
CA PHE A 218 15.10 -22.13 -9.68
C PHE A 218 14.50 -20.74 -9.47
N LYS A 219 13.45 -20.43 -10.23
CA LYS A 219 12.79 -19.12 -10.22
C LYS A 219 11.42 -19.16 -9.57
N ILE A 220 11.25 -18.35 -8.54
CA ILE A 220 9.97 -18.13 -7.87
C ILE A 220 9.47 -16.75 -8.28
N ALA A 221 8.30 -16.69 -8.95
CA ALA A 221 7.57 -15.44 -9.10
C ALA A 221 6.75 -15.20 -7.83
N PHE A 222 7.05 -14.13 -7.11
CA PHE A 222 6.36 -13.71 -5.92
C PHE A 222 5.57 -12.42 -6.20
N ILE A 223 4.26 -12.49 -5.98
CA ILE A 223 3.32 -11.38 -6.14
C ILE A 223 2.40 -11.29 -4.93
N SER A 224 1.68 -10.17 -4.81
CA SER A 224 0.71 -9.95 -3.74
C SER A 224 -0.32 -8.91 -4.17
N ASP A 225 -1.39 -8.78 -3.39
CA ASP A 225 -2.33 -7.66 -3.46
C ASP A 225 -2.81 -7.40 -4.88
N ILE A 226 -3.25 -8.45 -5.59
CA ILE A 226 -3.74 -8.37 -6.97
C ILE A 226 -4.92 -7.41 -7.03
N GLN A 227 -5.83 -7.51 -6.04
CA GLN A 227 -6.93 -6.58 -5.81
C GLN A 227 -7.70 -6.30 -7.10
N ALA A 228 -8.22 -7.38 -7.68
CA ALA A 228 -9.12 -7.30 -8.81
C ALA A 228 -10.37 -6.51 -8.43
N ASP A 229 -10.61 -5.45 -9.19
CA ASP A 229 -11.77 -4.57 -9.09
C ASP A 229 -11.93 -3.76 -10.38
N ARG A 230 -12.76 -2.72 -10.34
CA ARG A 230 -12.99 -1.84 -11.49
C ARG A 230 -11.76 -1.05 -11.95
N TYR A 231 -10.74 -0.89 -11.10
CA TYR A 231 -9.49 -0.17 -11.41
C TYR A 231 -8.34 -1.12 -11.74
N THR A 232 -8.39 -2.36 -11.25
CA THR A 232 -7.58 -3.51 -11.69
C THR A 232 -8.43 -4.43 -12.56
N ASP A 233 -8.79 -3.92 -13.74
CA ASP A 233 -9.66 -4.60 -14.68
C ASP A 233 -9.00 -5.78 -15.41
N GLU A 234 -9.76 -6.43 -16.30
CA GLU A 234 -9.29 -7.55 -17.13
C GLU A 234 -8.02 -7.23 -17.93
N SER A 235 -7.91 -6.00 -18.46
CA SER A 235 -6.75 -5.58 -19.25
C SER A 235 -5.49 -5.52 -18.39
N ARG A 236 -5.60 -4.97 -17.17
CA ARG A 236 -4.49 -4.91 -16.22
C ARG A 236 -4.13 -6.29 -15.68
N LEU A 237 -5.12 -7.11 -15.33
CA LEU A 237 -4.89 -8.50 -14.92
C LEU A 237 -4.16 -9.28 -16.02
N LEU A 238 -4.55 -9.11 -17.28
CA LEU A 238 -3.86 -9.73 -18.41
C LEU A 238 -2.42 -9.23 -18.55
N ASN A 239 -2.18 -7.93 -18.39
CA ASN A 239 -0.83 -7.36 -18.40
C ASN A 239 0.05 -7.96 -17.29
N TYR A 240 -0.49 -8.13 -16.08
CA TYR A 240 0.23 -8.73 -14.95
C TYR A 240 0.62 -10.17 -15.27
N VAL A 241 -0.34 -10.98 -15.71
CA VAL A 241 -0.11 -12.37 -16.12
C VAL A 241 0.92 -12.46 -17.23
N ASN A 242 0.84 -11.60 -18.26
CA ASN A 242 1.78 -11.59 -19.37
C ASN A 242 3.21 -11.26 -18.90
N LYS A 243 3.36 -10.30 -17.98
CA LYS A 243 4.66 -9.97 -17.39
C LYS A 243 5.21 -11.13 -16.58
N ILE A 244 4.40 -11.78 -15.74
CA ILE A 244 4.82 -12.97 -14.97
C ILE A 244 5.26 -14.09 -15.91
N ASN A 245 4.45 -14.41 -16.92
CA ASN A 245 4.73 -15.48 -17.88
C ASN A 245 5.99 -15.21 -18.71
N LYS A 246 6.34 -13.94 -18.96
CA LYS A 246 7.56 -13.56 -19.66
C LYS A 246 8.83 -13.95 -18.88
N GLU A 247 8.77 -13.94 -17.55
CA GLU A 247 9.89 -14.30 -16.68
C GLU A 247 10.11 -15.81 -16.57
N LYS A 248 9.16 -16.62 -17.08
CA LYS A 248 9.17 -18.09 -17.08
C LYS A 248 9.49 -18.68 -15.70
N PRO A 249 8.68 -18.37 -14.66
CA PRO A 249 8.92 -18.88 -13.32
C PRO A 249 8.63 -20.38 -13.20
N ASP A 250 9.40 -21.05 -12.37
CA ASP A 250 9.19 -22.46 -12.04
C ASP A 250 8.05 -22.64 -11.05
N LEU A 251 7.87 -21.69 -10.12
CA LEU A 251 6.83 -21.66 -9.10
C LEU A 251 6.26 -20.24 -8.96
N VAL A 252 4.96 -20.10 -8.71
CA VAL A 252 4.34 -18.79 -8.40
C VAL A 252 3.71 -18.82 -7.03
N LEU A 253 4.05 -17.84 -6.19
CA LEU A 253 3.50 -17.64 -4.86
C LEU A 253 2.80 -16.29 -4.76
N ILE A 254 1.60 -16.29 -4.19
CA ILE A 254 0.74 -15.12 -4.03
C ILE A 254 0.52 -14.88 -2.53
N ALA A 255 0.94 -13.73 -2.02
CA ALA A 255 0.67 -13.35 -0.63
C ALA A 255 -0.72 -12.73 -0.46
N GLY A 256 -1.78 -13.41 -0.92
CA GLY A 256 -3.18 -13.01 -0.69
C GLY A 256 -3.65 -11.75 -1.41
N ASP A 257 -4.88 -11.33 -1.08
CA ASP A 257 -5.59 -10.16 -1.60
C ASP A 257 -5.82 -10.24 -3.11
N VAL A 258 -6.52 -11.29 -3.52
CA VAL A 258 -6.88 -11.57 -4.92
C VAL A 258 -7.94 -10.58 -5.42
N ILE A 259 -8.89 -10.23 -4.57
CA ILE A 259 -9.96 -9.26 -4.84
C ILE A 259 -9.88 -8.07 -3.90
N THR A 260 -10.59 -6.99 -4.24
CA THR A 260 -10.69 -5.81 -3.37
C THR A 260 -11.82 -5.91 -2.35
N SER A 261 -13.09 -5.92 -2.77
CA SER A 261 -14.20 -5.89 -1.80
C SER A 261 -15.57 -6.23 -2.37
N SER A 262 -15.64 -6.75 -3.60
CA SER A 262 -16.90 -7.11 -4.24
C SER A 262 -16.80 -8.54 -4.76
N PRO A 263 -17.86 -9.35 -4.61
CA PRO A 263 -17.91 -10.69 -5.18
C PRO A 263 -17.85 -10.68 -6.72
N ASP A 264 -18.22 -9.57 -7.37
CA ASP A 264 -18.27 -9.44 -8.84
C ASP A 264 -16.92 -9.74 -9.52
N TYR A 265 -15.82 -9.58 -8.78
CA TYR A 265 -14.47 -9.75 -9.30
C TYR A 265 -13.81 -11.07 -8.91
N ILE A 266 -14.48 -11.93 -8.11
CA ILE A 266 -13.93 -13.22 -7.68
C ILE A 266 -13.61 -14.11 -8.90
N GLU A 267 -14.60 -14.33 -9.75
CA GLU A 267 -14.46 -15.18 -10.94
C GLU A 267 -13.44 -14.59 -11.91
N THR A 268 -13.47 -13.27 -12.12
CA THR A 268 -12.54 -12.57 -13.01
C THR A 268 -11.11 -12.70 -12.51
N ALA A 269 -10.85 -12.46 -11.23
CA ALA A 269 -9.52 -12.57 -10.65
C ALA A 269 -8.97 -13.99 -10.82
N ALA A 270 -9.75 -15.00 -10.41
CA ALA A 270 -9.35 -16.40 -10.51
C ALA A 270 -9.08 -16.84 -11.96
N LYS A 271 -9.95 -16.44 -12.90
CA LYS A 271 -9.80 -16.71 -14.33
C LYS A 271 -8.49 -16.18 -14.91
N PHE A 272 -8.06 -14.98 -14.51
CA PHE A 272 -6.81 -14.41 -15.00
C PHE A 272 -5.59 -15.01 -14.29
N ILE A 273 -5.65 -15.24 -12.98
CA ILE A 273 -4.56 -15.90 -12.24
C ILE A 273 -4.30 -17.31 -12.79
N GLY A 274 -5.36 -18.07 -13.13
CA GLY A 274 -5.23 -19.39 -13.77
C GLY A 274 -4.57 -19.39 -15.15
N LYS A 275 -4.32 -18.24 -15.76
CA LYS A 275 -3.54 -18.12 -17.01
C LYS A 275 -2.03 -18.01 -16.76
N ILE A 276 -1.59 -17.95 -15.51
CA ILE A 276 -0.17 -17.96 -15.15
C ILE A 276 0.40 -19.35 -15.49
N LYS A 277 1.54 -19.36 -16.17
CA LYS A 277 2.24 -20.57 -16.62
C LYS A 277 3.45 -20.81 -15.74
N THR A 278 3.55 -22.03 -15.24
CA THR A 278 4.57 -22.43 -14.26
C THR A 278 4.67 -23.96 -14.25
N ASN A 279 5.83 -24.49 -13.86
CA ASN A 279 6.09 -25.93 -13.81
C ASN A 279 5.55 -26.59 -12.55
N TYR A 280 5.54 -25.86 -11.42
CA TYR A 280 5.24 -26.41 -10.09
C TYR A 280 3.96 -25.84 -9.46
N GLY A 281 3.25 -24.97 -10.18
CA GLY A 281 1.91 -24.50 -9.81
C GLY A 281 1.88 -23.09 -9.22
N VAL A 282 0.65 -22.64 -8.94
CA VAL A 282 0.35 -21.33 -8.37
C VAL A 282 -0.32 -21.53 -7.02
N TYR A 283 0.24 -20.95 -5.97
CA TYR A 283 -0.28 -21.08 -4.61
C TYR A 283 -0.47 -19.71 -3.96
N SER A 284 -1.57 -19.55 -3.23
CA SER A 284 -1.88 -18.32 -2.48
C SER A 284 -2.03 -18.60 -1.00
N CYS A 285 -1.60 -17.67 -0.14
CA CYS A 285 -2.15 -17.58 1.22
C CYS A 285 -3.42 -16.72 1.21
N VAL A 286 -4.10 -16.66 2.37
CA VAL A 286 -5.26 -15.79 2.58
C VAL A 286 -4.79 -14.36 2.89
N GLY A 287 -5.37 -13.37 2.20
CA GLY A 287 -5.21 -11.94 2.50
C GLY A 287 -6.40 -11.34 3.27
N ASP A 288 -6.27 -10.07 3.63
CA ASP A 288 -7.32 -9.31 4.32
C ASP A 288 -8.60 -9.18 3.49
N HIS A 289 -8.44 -8.79 2.22
CA HIS A 289 -9.54 -8.47 1.33
C HIS A 289 -10.24 -9.70 0.75
N ASP A 290 -9.59 -10.86 0.76
CA ASP A 290 -10.21 -12.15 0.40
C ASP A 290 -11.38 -12.50 1.34
N ASN A 291 -11.36 -11.97 2.57
CA ASN A 291 -12.45 -12.09 3.54
C ASN A 291 -13.58 -11.06 3.33
N TRP A 292 -13.43 -10.10 2.41
CA TRP A 292 -14.28 -8.91 2.35
C TRP A 292 -15.15 -8.78 1.10
N ALA A 293 -15.30 -9.84 0.29
CA ALA A 293 -16.31 -9.88 -0.77
C ALA A 293 -17.72 -9.69 -0.18
N TYR A 294 -18.01 -10.41 0.90
CA TYR A 294 -19.24 -10.24 1.69
C TYR A 294 -18.87 -9.73 3.08
N ARG A 295 -18.92 -8.40 3.27
CA ARG A 295 -18.52 -7.72 4.53
C ARG A 295 -19.21 -8.22 5.81
N GLN A 296 -20.32 -8.93 5.69
CA GLN A 296 -21.06 -9.50 6.82
C GLN A 296 -20.87 -11.01 6.99
N ASP A 297 -20.22 -11.68 6.03
CA ASP A 297 -20.08 -13.14 5.93
C ASP A 297 -18.70 -13.50 5.36
N TYR A 298 -17.69 -13.43 6.24
CA TYR A 298 -16.29 -13.69 5.89
C TYR A 298 -16.07 -15.15 5.48
N VAL A 299 -16.82 -16.09 6.08
CA VAL A 299 -16.74 -17.52 5.77
C VAL A 299 -17.19 -17.76 4.33
N ARG A 300 -18.31 -17.16 3.92
CA ARG A 300 -18.77 -17.21 2.54
C ARG A 300 -17.78 -16.56 1.58
N SER A 301 -17.25 -15.39 1.96
CA SER A 301 -16.26 -14.66 1.15
C SER A 301 -15.06 -15.55 0.84
N LEU A 302 -14.45 -16.13 1.87
CA LEU A 302 -13.27 -16.96 1.72
C LEU A 302 -13.56 -18.22 0.90
N LYS A 303 -14.69 -18.89 1.17
CA LYS A 303 -15.13 -20.08 0.43
C LYS A 303 -15.34 -19.81 -1.07
N GLU A 304 -15.95 -18.68 -1.42
CA GLU A 304 -16.18 -18.34 -2.84
C GLU A 304 -14.87 -17.97 -3.54
N VAL A 305 -13.96 -17.23 -2.88
CA VAL A 305 -12.63 -16.93 -3.41
C VAL A 305 -11.82 -18.21 -3.62
N GLU A 306 -11.75 -19.09 -2.62
CA GLU A 306 -11.06 -20.37 -2.69
C GLU A 306 -11.63 -21.28 -3.79
N GLY A 307 -12.96 -21.38 -3.85
CA GLY A 307 -13.65 -22.20 -4.85
C GLY A 307 -13.39 -21.72 -6.27
N ALA A 308 -13.38 -20.40 -6.50
CA ALA A 308 -13.05 -19.83 -7.80
C ALA A 308 -11.58 -20.07 -8.18
N LEU A 309 -10.64 -19.86 -7.26
CA LEU A 309 -9.22 -20.14 -7.50
C LEU A 309 -9.00 -21.62 -7.85
N THR A 310 -9.60 -22.53 -7.08
CA THR A 310 -9.51 -23.99 -7.29
C THR A 310 -10.03 -24.39 -8.67
N LYS A 311 -11.17 -23.81 -9.10
CA LYS A 311 -11.74 -24.02 -10.45
C LYS A 311 -10.75 -23.67 -11.57
N TYR A 312 -9.84 -22.73 -11.34
CA TYR A 312 -8.80 -22.31 -12.27
C TYR A 312 -7.40 -22.84 -11.91
N HIS A 313 -7.33 -23.95 -11.16
CA HIS A 313 -6.08 -24.63 -10.79
C HIS A 313 -5.10 -23.78 -9.97
N VAL A 314 -5.63 -22.87 -9.15
CA VAL A 314 -4.85 -22.10 -8.17
C VAL A 314 -5.27 -22.56 -6.78
N GLU A 315 -4.31 -23.03 -5.98
CA GLU A 315 -4.60 -23.54 -4.63
C GLU A 315 -4.34 -22.44 -3.59
N MET A 316 -5.41 -22.00 -2.92
CA MET A 316 -5.31 -21.10 -1.78
C MET A 316 -5.30 -21.93 -0.49
N ILE A 317 -4.33 -21.68 0.38
CA ILE A 317 -4.13 -22.46 1.61
C ILE A 317 -4.31 -21.53 2.81
N ASP A 318 -5.34 -21.80 3.61
CA ASP A 318 -5.58 -21.18 4.90
C ASP A 318 -4.93 -22.03 6.00
N ASN A 319 -3.82 -21.54 6.57
CA ASN A 319 -3.05 -22.20 7.63
C ASN A 319 -2.66 -23.66 7.31
N GLY A 320 -1.58 -23.85 6.55
CA GLY A 320 -1.16 -25.19 6.14
C GLY A 320 0.23 -25.27 5.56
N MET A 321 0.56 -26.42 4.98
CA MET A 321 1.85 -26.65 4.33
C MET A 321 1.65 -27.27 2.95
N LYS A 322 2.50 -26.88 2.00
CA LYS A 322 2.63 -27.51 0.69
C LYS A 322 4.07 -27.94 0.47
N TYR A 323 4.25 -29.18 0.02
CA TYR A 323 5.54 -29.68 -0.41
C TYR A 323 5.59 -29.78 -1.93
N ILE A 324 6.62 -29.20 -2.52
CA ILE A 324 6.94 -29.31 -3.94
C ILE A 324 8.20 -30.16 -4.07
N ASN A 325 8.09 -31.32 -4.72
CA ASN A 325 9.23 -32.19 -4.96
C ASN A 325 9.86 -31.86 -6.32
N ILE A 326 11.16 -31.61 -6.31
CA ILE A 326 11.99 -31.29 -7.48
C ILE A 326 13.13 -32.29 -7.46
N ASP A 327 13.06 -33.31 -8.32
CA ASP A 327 13.93 -34.48 -8.28
C ASP A 327 13.97 -35.13 -6.88
N SER A 328 15.14 -35.17 -6.24
CA SER A 328 15.33 -35.69 -4.88
C SER A 328 15.24 -34.62 -3.80
N THR A 329 14.89 -33.38 -4.15
CA THR A 329 14.83 -32.23 -3.22
C THR A 329 13.39 -31.81 -2.97
N ARG A 330 13.11 -31.30 -1.77
CA ARG A 330 11.81 -30.75 -1.41
C ARG A 330 11.91 -29.25 -1.11
N ILE A 331 10.99 -28.49 -1.67
CA ILE A 331 10.62 -27.16 -1.17
C ILE A 331 9.40 -27.32 -0.26
N GLY A 332 9.48 -26.83 0.96
CA GLY A 332 8.38 -26.78 1.90
C GLY A 332 7.89 -25.35 2.06
N ILE A 333 6.62 -25.12 1.77
CA ILE A 333 5.98 -23.81 1.87
C ILE A 333 4.97 -23.87 3.02
N THR A 334 5.14 -23.00 4.01
CA THR A 334 4.23 -22.85 5.14
C THR A 334 3.39 -21.60 4.94
N PHE A 335 2.07 -21.78 4.89
CA PHE A 335 1.10 -20.72 4.66
C PHE A 335 0.48 -20.32 6.00
N ILE A 336 0.59 -19.05 6.36
CA ILE A 336 0.08 -18.51 7.61
C ILE A 336 -0.92 -17.39 7.34
N THR A 337 -2.15 -17.60 7.82
CA THR A 337 -3.22 -16.61 7.74
C THR A 337 -3.14 -15.68 8.95
N ASN A 338 -2.87 -14.41 8.68
CA ASN A 338 -2.90 -13.36 9.69
C ASN A 338 -3.47 -12.08 9.08
N THR A 339 -4.74 -11.84 9.35
CA THR A 339 -5.57 -10.78 8.75
C THR A 339 -6.26 -9.98 9.85
N TYR A 340 -6.83 -8.81 9.55
CA TYR A 340 -7.59 -8.01 10.51
C TYR A 340 -8.84 -8.71 11.06
N VAL A 341 -9.31 -9.78 10.43
CA VAL A 341 -10.53 -10.51 10.84
C VAL A 341 -10.26 -11.93 11.35
N SER A 342 -9.04 -12.43 11.17
CA SER A 342 -8.62 -13.77 11.57
C SER A 342 -7.13 -13.75 11.89
N ASP A 343 -6.82 -13.94 13.17
CA ASP A 343 -5.46 -14.08 13.68
C ASP A 343 -5.12 -15.57 13.87
N ILE A 344 -3.89 -15.94 13.53
CA ILE A 344 -3.38 -17.28 13.86
C ILE A 344 -3.12 -17.39 15.36
N SER A 345 -3.53 -18.52 15.96
CA SER A 345 -3.18 -18.80 17.35
C SER A 345 -1.68 -19.09 17.50
N GLU A 346 -1.09 -18.73 18.63
CA GLU A 346 0.34 -18.97 18.90
C GLU A 346 0.70 -20.47 18.77
N THR A 347 -0.17 -21.35 19.27
CA THR A 347 0.04 -22.80 19.18
C THR A 347 0.00 -23.31 17.74
N THR A 348 -0.95 -22.84 16.93
CA THR A 348 -1.02 -23.20 15.50
C THR A 348 0.20 -22.68 14.75
N LEU A 349 0.61 -21.44 15.01
CA LEU A 349 1.79 -20.84 14.40
C LEU A 349 3.06 -21.63 14.71
N GLU A 350 3.29 -21.96 15.97
CA GLU A 350 4.46 -22.73 16.38
C GLU A 350 4.46 -24.13 15.77
N ASN A 351 3.31 -24.81 15.78
CA ASN A 351 3.17 -26.15 15.21
C ASN A 351 3.46 -26.16 13.70
N LEU A 352 2.83 -25.27 12.93
CA LEU A 352 3.05 -25.18 11.49
C LEU A 352 4.49 -24.78 11.16
N SER A 353 5.02 -23.78 11.88
CA SER A 353 6.38 -23.29 11.65
C SER A 353 7.42 -24.38 11.89
N ALA A 354 7.28 -25.17 12.96
CA ALA A 354 8.23 -26.23 13.33
C ALA A 354 8.10 -27.52 12.49
N SER A 355 6.94 -27.75 11.88
CA SER A 355 6.64 -28.98 11.13
C SER A 355 7.27 -29.04 9.74
N ASN A 356 7.69 -27.90 9.19
CA ASN A 356 8.38 -27.88 7.91
C ASN A 356 9.80 -28.41 8.07
N LYS A 357 10.11 -29.52 7.38
CA LYS A 357 11.41 -30.21 7.41
C LYS A 357 12.01 -30.37 6.00
N ALA A 358 11.59 -29.54 5.05
CA ALA A 358 12.15 -29.54 3.70
C ALA A 358 13.57 -28.96 3.66
N GLU A 359 14.34 -29.29 2.62
CA GLU A 359 15.69 -28.78 2.38
C GLU A 359 15.71 -27.27 2.07
N PHE A 360 14.62 -26.77 1.50
CA PHE A 360 14.38 -25.35 1.27
C PHE A 360 13.02 -24.93 1.83
N GLN A 361 13.01 -23.97 2.76
CA GLN A 361 11.82 -23.61 3.53
C GLN A 361 11.36 -22.18 3.23
N ILE A 362 10.08 -22.05 2.86
CA ILE A 362 9.44 -20.77 2.54
C ILE A 362 8.31 -20.53 3.52
N PHE A 363 8.33 -19.38 4.18
CA PHE A 363 7.24 -18.88 5.02
C PHE A 363 6.44 -17.87 4.20
N LEU A 364 5.17 -18.12 3.93
CA LEU A 364 4.30 -17.24 3.15
C LEU A 364 3.14 -16.74 4.01
N THR A 365 2.99 -15.43 4.08
CA THR A 365 1.88 -14.78 4.80
C THR A 365 1.50 -13.47 4.11
N HIS A 366 0.31 -12.95 4.38
CA HIS A 366 -0.10 -11.68 3.80
C HIS A 366 0.63 -10.49 4.43
N GLN A 367 0.73 -10.44 5.77
CA GLN A 367 1.25 -9.28 6.50
C GLN A 367 2.68 -9.47 7.02
N PRO A 368 3.60 -8.50 6.82
CA PRO A 368 4.96 -8.57 7.37
C PRO A 368 5.00 -8.15 8.84
N ARG A 369 4.35 -8.91 9.72
CA ARG A 369 4.32 -8.68 11.17
C ARG A 369 5.60 -9.16 11.84
N GLU A 370 6.13 -8.39 12.78
CA GLU A 370 7.39 -8.73 13.48
C GLU A 370 7.34 -10.10 14.18
N PHE A 371 6.22 -10.46 14.82
CA PHE A 371 6.12 -11.76 15.50
C PHE A 371 6.15 -12.95 14.52
N LEU A 372 5.59 -12.79 13.31
CA LEU A 372 5.65 -13.82 12.26
C LEU A 372 7.07 -13.97 11.71
N ILE A 373 7.74 -12.84 11.46
CA ILE A 373 9.15 -12.82 11.05
C ILE A 373 10.00 -13.53 12.12
N ASN A 374 9.80 -13.22 13.40
CA ASN A 374 10.52 -13.86 14.50
C ASN A 374 10.25 -15.36 14.58
N SER A 375 9.01 -15.82 14.33
CA SER A 375 8.68 -17.25 14.26
C SER A 375 9.42 -17.95 13.11
N ALA A 376 9.47 -17.33 11.93
CA ALA A 376 10.19 -17.87 10.77
C ALA A 376 11.70 -17.95 11.03
N VAL A 377 12.29 -16.91 11.64
CA VAL A 377 13.70 -16.92 12.05
C VAL A 377 13.98 -18.02 13.09
N LYS A 378 13.13 -18.15 14.12
CA LYS A 378 13.25 -19.18 15.17
C LYS A 378 13.28 -20.60 14.59
N ASN A 379 12.56 -20.82 13.49
CA ASN A 379 12.43 -22.13 12.85
C ASN A 379 13.36 -22.32 11.63
N ASN A 380 14.31 -21.41 11.39
CA ASN A 380 15.33 -21.48 10.33
C ASN A 380 14.77 -21.51 8.90
N TYR A 381 13.73 -20.73 8.62
CA TYR A 381 13.25 -20.57 7.24
C TYR A 381 14.30 -19.89 6.35
N ASP A 382 14.35 -20.27 5.07
CA ASP A 382 15.24 -19.66 4.08
C ASP A 382 14.63 -18.36 3.54
N LEU A 383 13.34 -18.38 3.21
CA LEU A 383 12.57 -17.24 2.71
C LEU A 383 11.38 -16.92 3.62
N PHE A 384 11.14 -15.62 3.82
CA PHE A 384 9.89 -15.09 4.35
C PHE A 384 9.26 -14.17 3.31
N LEU A 385 8.05 -14.45 2.87
CA LEU A 385 7.38 -13.74 1.78
C LEU A 385 6.10 -13.08 2.30
N ALA A 386 5.98 -11.77 2.11
CA ALA A 386 4.79 -11.01 2.52
C ALA A 386 4.38 -9.88 1.55
N GLY A 387 3.10 -9.50 1.59
CA GLY A 387 2.49 -8.43 0.80
C GLY A 387 1.90 -7.34 1.70
N HIS A 388 0.61 -7.03 1.54
CA HIS A 388 -0.23 -6.15 2.38
C HIS A 388 0.07 -4.65 2.26
N THR A 389 1.34 -4.29 2.10
CA THR A 389 1.78 -2.89 2.22
C THR A 389 1.47 -2.05 0.99
N HIS A 390 1.17 -2.69 -0.15
CA HIS A 390 1.12 -2.08 -1.48
C HIS A 390 2.35 -1.21 -1.77
N GLY A 391 3.51 -1.53 -1.21
CA GLY A 391 4.71 -0.68 -1.30
C GLY A 391 4.47 0.76 -0.86
N GLY A 392 3.60 0.97 0.12
CA GLY A 392 3.21 2.27 0.64
C GLY A 392 2.05 2.95 -0.09
N GLN A 393 1.59 2.41 -1.23
CA GLN A 393 0.60 2.90 -2.22
C GLN A 393 0.70 4.38 -2.64
N ILE A 394 0.68 5.30 -1.67
CA ILE A 394 0.91 6.74 -1.81
C ILE A 394 2.16 7.08 -0.98
N THR A 395 3.28 7.25 -1.68
CA THR A 395 4.58 7.57 -1.10
C THR A 395 4.97 8.99 -1.48
N LEU A 396 5.01 9.90 -0.50
CA LEU A 396 5.41 11.28 -0.74
C LEU A 396 6.93 11.36 -0.95
N LEU A 397 7.36 12.18 -1.89
CA LEU A 397 8.77 12.49 -2.10
C LEU A 397 9.26 13.39 -0.98
N PHE A 398 10.10 12.87 -0.11
CA PHE A 398 10.75 13.66 0.92
C PHE A 398 12.24 13.35 0.95
N PRO A 399 13.11 14.34 1.19
CA PRO A 399 14.55 14.08 1.25
C PRO A 399 14.87 12.97 2.25
N PHE A 400 15.52 11.92 1.75
CA PHE A 400 16.08 10.81 2.54
C PHE A 400 15.06 9.94 3.30
N VAL A 401 13.76 10.17 3.15
CA VAL A 401 12.72 9.44 3.89
C VAL A 401 11.53 9.15 2.98
N GLN A 402 11.08 7.89 2.97
CA GLN A 402 9.80 7.52 2.35
C GLN A 402 8.67 7.84 3.33
N LEU A 403 7.86 8.85 3.02
CA LEU A 403 6.68 9.18 3.84
C LEU A 403 5.44 8.51 3.24
N THR A 404 4.97 7.46 3.90
CA THR A 404 3.76 6.70 3.55
C THR A 404 2.97 6.35 4.82
N PRO A 405 1.63 6.24 4.77
CA PRO A 405 0.81 5.78 5.90
C PRO A 405 1.24 4.43 6.46
N THR A 406 1.75 3.53 5.60
CA THR A 406 2.08 2.16 5.95
C THR A 406 3.14 2.06 7.05
N LEU A 407 3.95 3.11 7.24
CA LEU A 407 4.93 3.22 8.34
C LEU A 407 4.32 3.14 9.75
N VAL A 408 3.01 3.34 9.90
CA VAL A 408 2.34 3.18 11.20
C VAL A 408 2.05 1.71 11.50
N GLU A 409 1.95 0.87 10.47
CA GLU A 409 1.64 -0.55 10.63
C GLU A 409 2.88 -1.43 10.64
N THR A 410 3.86 -1.09 9.81
CA THR A 410 5.09 -1.88 9.68
C THR A 410 6.26 -1.03 9.21
N ASN A 411 7.47 -1.40 9.64
CA ASN A 411 8.72 -0.84 9.11
C ASN A 411 9.14 -1.52 7.79
N TYR A 412 8.50 -2.63 7.42
CA TYR A 412 8.83 -3.43 6.24
C TYR A 412 7.88 -3.08 5.09
N ILE A 413 8.11 -1.95 4.42
CA ILE A 413 7.20 -1.45 3.37
C ILE A 413 7.36 -2.22 2.05
N LYS A 414 8.58 -2.34 1.54
CA LYS A 414 8.88 -2.93 0.22
C LYS A 414 10.37 -3.22 0.14
N GLY A 415 10.72 -4.40 -0.37
CA GLY A 415 12.12 -4.76 -0.66
C GLY A 415 12.57 -6.01 0.08
N ASP A 416 13.88 -6.12 0.21
CA ASP A 416 14.60 -7.29 0.72
C ASP A 416 15.23 -6.98 2.07
N TYR A 417 14.95 -7.81 3.06
CA TYR A 417 15.40 -7.66 4.44
C TYR A 417 16.04 -8.96 4.91
N TYR A 418 17.29 -8.90 5.40
CA TYR A 418 17.99 -10.08 5.88
C TYR A 418 17.89 -10.22 7.40
N PHE A 419 17.52 -11.41 7.84
CA PHE A 419 17.49 -11.81 9.25
C PHE A 419 18.38 -13.03 9.43
N GLY A 420 19.67 -12.79 9.67
CA GLY A 420 20.68 -13.85 9.64
C GLY A 420 20.75 -14.46 8.23
N LYS A 421 20.41 -15.74 8.11
CA LYS A 421 20.40 -16.48 6.83
C LYS A 421 19.07 -16.39 6.08
N MET A 422 18.01 -15.93 6.74
CA MET A 422 16.69 -15.80 6.14
C MET A 422 16.61 -14.51 5.33
N LEU A 423 16.09 -14.60 4.10
CA LEU A 423 15.72 -13.44 3.31
C LEU A 423 14.20 -13.22 3.41
N ALA A 424 13.81 -12.11 4.01
CA ALA A 424 12.44 -11.62 3.99
C ALA A 424 12.22 -10.68 2.79
N VAL A 425 11.29 -11.04 1.92
CA VAL A 425 10.90 -10.26 0.74
C VAL A 425 9.49 -9.71 0.96
N VAL A 426 9.37 -8.39 0.98
CA VAL A 426 8.07 -7.71 0.99
C VAL A 426 7.75 -7.16 -0.40
N CYS A 427 6.70 -7.69 -1.00
CA CYS A 427 6.24 -7.32 -2.33
C CYS A 427 5.49 -5.97 -2.30
N GLY A 428 5.71 -5.14 -3.31
CA GLY A 428 4.97 -3.89 -3.49
C GLY A 428 3.50 -4.04 -3.88
N GLY A 429 3.01 -5.26 -4.13
CA GLY A 429 1.64 -5.54 -4.56
C GLY A 429 1.31 -5.04 -5.97
N LEU A 430 0.20 -5.51 -6.54
CA LEU A 430 -0.16 -5.23 -7.95
C LEU A 430 -1.33 -4.26 -8.13
N GLY A 431 -2.35 -4.35 -7.28
CA GLY A 431 -3.57 -3.57 -7.34
C GLY A 431 -3.61 -2.43 -6.33
N MET A 432 -4.82 -2.03 -5.95
CA MET A 432 -5.09 -0.79 -5.20
C MET A 432 -6.16 -1.04 -4.13
N SER A 433 -5.84 -0.81 -2.86
CA SER A 433 -6.79 -1.00 -1.76
C SER A 433 -7.27 0.32 -1.15
N LEU A 434 -6.34 1.26 -0.93
CA LEU A 434 -6.57 2.50 -0.20
C LEU A 434 -7.27 3.55 -1.08
N ALA A 435 -6.62 3.90 -2.18
CA ALA A 435 -7.08 4.86 -3.17
C ALA A 435 -7.14 4.20 -4.56
N PRO A 436 -7.93 4.70 -5.51
CA PRO A 436 -7.89 4.25 -6.91
C PRO A 436 -6.67 4.79 -7.66
N VAL A 437 -5.60 5.14 -6.95
CA VAL A 437 -4.34 5.66 -7.48
C VAL A 437 -3.16 5.07 -6.71
N ARG A 438 -2.02 5.01 -7.37
CA ARG A 438 -0.70 4.77 -6.78
C ARG A 438 0.19 5.96 -7.09
N TYR A 439 1.03 6.37 -6.15
CA TYR A 439 1.92 7.52 -6.30
C TYR A 439 3.29 7.20 -5.69
N ASN A 440 4.33 7.18 -6.52
CA ASN A 440 5.67 6.68 -6.19
C ASN A 440 5.66 5.27 -5.60
N SER A 441 4.75 4.45 -6.09
CA SER A 441 4.62 3.06 -5.68
C SER A 441 4.17 2.26 -6.88
N THR A 442 5.05 2.07 -7.86
CA THR A 442 4.74 1.24 -9.03
C THR A 442 4.37 -0.18 -8.56
N PRO A 443 3.30 -0.78 -9.12
CA PRO A 443 3.03 -2.21 -8.99
C PRO A 443 4.29 -3.06 -9.21
N GLU A 444 4.46 -4.14 -8.45
CA GLU A 444 5.68 -4.94 -8.49
C GLU A 444 5.41 -6.44 -8.64
N ILE A 445 6.23 -7.09 -9.48
CA ILE A 445 6.41 -8.54 -9.52
C ILE A 445 7.85 -8.81 -9.06
N VAL A 446 8.03 -9.69 -8.07
CA VAL A 446 9.35 -10.07 -7.59
C VAL A 446 9.74 -11.43 -8.17
N ILE A 447 10.89 -11.52 -8.82
CA ILE A 447 11.47 -12.79 -9.29
C ILE A 447 12.64 -13.15 -8.38
N ILE A 448 12.44 -14.18 -7.56
CA ILE A 448 13.45 -14.70 -6.65
C ILE A 448 14.17 -15.85 -7.37
N THR A 449 15.48 -15.70 -7.59
CA THR A 449 16.31 -16.76 -8.18
C THR A 449 17.17 -17.39 -7.10
N LEU A 450 17.06 -18.71 -6.95
CA LEU A 450 17.89 -19.46 -6.00
C LEU A 450 19.27 -19.72 -6.61
N LYS A 451 20.33 -19.49 -5.84
CA LYS A 451 21.71 -19.70 -6.27
C LYS A 451 22.53 -20.43 -5.21
N SER A 452 23.26 -21.44 -5.65
CA SER A 452 24.32 -22.07 -4.86
C SER A 452 25.56 -21.16 -4.84
N ILE A 453 26.30 -21.12 -3.72
CA ILE A 453 27.51 -20.29 -3.54
C ILE A 453 28.68 -21.04 -2.89
#